data_AF-A0A6A2XKD1-F1
#
_entry.id   AF-A0A6A2XKD1-F1
#
_cell.length_a   1.000
_cell.length_b   1.000
_cell.length_c   1.000
_cell.angle_alpha   90.00
_cell.angle_beta   90.00
_cell.angle_gamma   90.00
#
_symmetry.space_group_name_H-M   'P 1'
#
loop_
_entity.id
_entity.type
_entity.pdbx_description
1 polymer ?
#
loop_
_entity_poly.entity_id
_entity_poly.type
_entity_poly.pdbx_seq_one_letter_code
_entity_poly.pdbx_strand_id
1 'polypeptide(L)'
;MELSSIGTLSTLAQDGWPLGVGVRFAVDAEGTPVLRLLNPSLDNRSTLHAQLEQCGLRSPQCTIQGNLNKPADATILRRFGEEADVENLYIVDVQRVLQMEDFNESEAKMIWVDHLGFDLRIYSPQNSVFDVRIPFPREVTDEKGAKFSFNGMSQLAWEVEKIFQAPDFEKVKQLKRITYSGML
;
A
#
# COMPACT_ATOMS: atom_id res chain seq x y z
N MET A 1 11.86 -10.91 -5.30
CA MET A 1 10.59 -10.18 -5.22
C MET A 1 9.81 -10.86 -4.12
N GLU A 2 9.76 -10.28 -2.93
CA GLU A 2 8.95 -10.83 -1.85
C GLU A 2 7.49 -10.47 -2.12
N LEU A 3 6.64 -11.48 -2.29
CA LEU A 3 5.20 -11.30 -2.30
C LEU A 3 4.76 -10.95 -0.87
N SER A 4 3.65 -10.23 -0.73
CA SER A 4 3.09 -9.91 0.59
C SER A 4 2.80 -11.20 1.36
N SER A 5 3.20 -11.25 2.63
CA SER A 5 2.97 -12.38 3.54
C SER A 5 2.05 -12.02 4.71
N ILE A 6 1.46 -10.82 4.66
CA ILE A 6 0.57 -10.26 5.68
C ILE A 6 -0.68 -9.72 4.99
N GLY A 7 -1.85 -10.03 5.55
CA GLY A 7 -3.13 -9.56 5.03
C GLY A 7 -4.19 -9.45 6.13
N THR A 8 -5.40 -9.08 5.73
CA THR A 8 -6.57 -9.01 6.60
C THR A 8 -7.56 -10.07 6.17
N LEU A 9 -7.82 -11.03 7.05
CA LEU A 9 -8.90 -12.00 6.89
C LEU A 9 -10.18 -11.39 7.48
N SER A 10 -11.23 -11.32 6.67
CA SER A 10 -12.56 -10.88 7.11
C SER A 10 -13.53 -12.07 7.12
N THR A 11 -14.21 -12.27 8.23
CA THR A 11 -15.23 -13.32 8.45
C THR A 11 -16.46 -12.70 9.12
N LEU A 12 -17.53 -13.49 9.30
CA LEU A 12 -18.67 -13.08 10.11
C LEU A 12 -18.53 -13.63 11.54
N ALA A 13 -18.75 -12.79 12.54
CA ALA A 13 -18.89 -13.22 13.93
C ALA A 13 -20.25 -13.91 14.16
N GLN A 14 -20.42 -14.55 15.32
CA GLN A 14 -21.64 -15.31 15.65
C GLN A 14 -22.91 -14.45 15.66
N ASP A 15 -22.78 -13.16 15.96
CA ASP A 15 -23.84 -12.17 15.94
C ASP A 15 -24.11 -11.59 14.54
N GLY A 16 -23.40 -12.07 13.52
CA GLY A 16 -23.50 -11.64 12.13
C GLY A 16 -22.72 -10.37 11.79
N TRP A 17 -22.00 -9.77 12.74
CA TRP A 17 -21.17 -8.60 12.45
C TRP A 17 -19.87 -9.00 11.71
N PRO A 18 -19.39 -8.19 10.77
CA PRO A 18 -18.11 -8.42 10.11
C PRO A 18 -16.96 -8.26 11.12
N LEU A 19 -16.03 -9.22 11.08
CA LEU A 19 -14.82 -9.25 11.90
C LEU A 19 -13.60 -9.36 11.00
N GLY A 20 -12.69 -8.39 11.09
CA GLY A 20 -11.40 -8.39 10.40
C GLY A 20 -10.25 -8.73 11.36
N VAL A 21 -9.40 -9.68 10.98
CA VAL A 21 -8.23 -10.11 11.75
C VAL A 21 -6.98 -10.06 10.87
N GLY A 22 -5.91 -9.46 11.39
CA GLY A 22 -4.60 -9.49 10.72
C GLY A 22 -4.02 -10.90 10.73
N VAL A 23 -3.64 -11.41 9.56
CA VAL A 23 -3.11 -12.76 9.39
C VAL A 23 -1.79 -12.74 8.62
N ARG A 24 -0.93 -13.71 8.93
CA ARG A 24 0.14 -14.09 8.02
C ARG A 24 -0.37 -15.17 7.09
N PHE A 25 0.05 -15.11 5.85
CA PHE A 25 -0.33 -16.10 4.84
C PHE A 25 0.86 -16.46 3.96
N ALA A 26 0.79 -17.66 3.39
CA ALA A 26 1.65 -18.12 2.32
C ALA A 26 0.76 -18.55 1.15
N VAL A 27 1.37 -18.76 -0.01
CA VAL A 27 0.64 -19.18 -1.21
C VAL A 27 1.25 -20.49 -1.71
N ASP A 28 0.40 -21.45 -2.08
CA ASP A 28 0.87 -22.69 -2.71
C ASP A 28 1.23 -22.48 -4.20
N ALA A 29 1.56 -23.56 -4.92
CA ALA A 29 2.02 -23.47 -6.30
C ALA A 29 0.88 -23.11 -7.26
N GLU A 30 -0.35 -23.32 -6.82
CA GLU A 30 -1.61 -23.10 -7.53
C GLU A 30 -2.19 -21.71 -7.24
N GLY A 31 -1.60 -20.97 -6.30
CA GLY A 31 -2.05 -19.62 -5.92
C GLY A 31 -3.03 -19.60 -4.73
N THR A 32 -3.26 -20.74 -4.07
CA THR A 32 -4.18 -20.85 -2.92
C THR A 32 -3.55 -20.24 -1.67
N PRO A 33 -4.23 -19.30 -1.00
CA PRO A 33 -3.77 -18.77 0.26
C PRO A 33 -3.90 -19.81 1.38
N VAL A 34 -2.79 -20.05 2.07
CA VAL A 34 -2.72 -20.80 3.32
C VAL A 34 -2.58 -19.79 4.44
N LEU A 35 -3.18 -20.02 5.60
CA LEU A 35 -3.05 -19.15 6.77
C LEU A 35 -3.13 -19.92 8.09
N ARG A 36 -2.56 -19.33 9.15
CA ARG A 36 -2.68 -19.82 10.52
C ARG A 36 -3.77 -19.04 11.24
N LEU A 37 -4.75 -19.74 11.82
CA LEU A 37 -5.86 -19.15 12.56
C LEU A 37 -6.13 -19.94 13.83
N LEU A 38 -6.16 -19.26 14.98
CA LEU A 38 -6.40 -19.87 16.29
C LEU A 38 -7.90 -20.07 16.58
N ASN A 39 -8.72 -19.09 16.18
CA ASN A 39 -10.15 -19.06 16.49
C ASN A 39 -10.94 -18.81 15.20
N PRO A 40 -11.21 -19.85 14.39
CA PRO A 40 -12.05 -19.73 13.20
C PRO A 40 -13.49 -19.40 13.57
N SER A 41 -14.18 -18.65 12.71
CA SER A 41 -15.63 -18.53 12.78
C SER A 41 -16.31 -19.85 12.41
N LEU A 42 -17.53 -20.07 12.90
CA LEU A 42 -18.38 -21.18 12.47
C LEU A 42 -18.83 -21.01 11.01
N ASP A 43 -19.02 -19.76 10.57
CA ASP A 43 -19.25 -19.42 9.16
C ASP A 43 -17.89 -19.40 8.43
N ASN A 44 -17.76 -20.25 7.43
CA ASN A 44 -16.52 -20.38 6.67
C ASN A 44 -16.39 -19.35 5.54
N ARG A 45 -17.43 -18.57 5.22
CA ARG A 45 -17.33 -17.52 4.20
C ARG A 45 -16.33 -16.45 4.65
N SER A 46 -15.40 -16.13 3.77
CA SER A 46 -14.32 -15.21 4.10
C SER A 46 -13.85 -14.40 2.90
N THR A 47 -13.18 -13.29 3.22
CA THR A 47 -12.31 -12.60 2.27
C THR A 47 -10.92 -12.43 2.85
N LEU A 48 -9.89 -12.63 2.05
CA LEU A 48 -8.51 -12.30 2.38
C LEU A 48 -8.10 -11.09 1.54
N HIS A 49 -7.91 -9.97 2.20
CA HIS A 49 -7.35 -8.77 1.59
C HIS A 49 -5.83 -8.79 1.77
N ALA A 50 -5.09 -8.66 0.67
CA ALA A 50 -3.65 -8.55 0.68
C ALA A 50 -3.21 -7.31 -0.10
N GLN A 51 -2.28 -6.57 0.51
CA GLN A 51 -1.63 -5.41 -0.10
C GLN A 51 -0.16 -5.74 -0.29
N LEU A 52 0.35 -5.54 -1.50
CA LEU A 52 1.78 -5.58 -1.78
C LEU A 52 2.32 -4.16 -1.69
N GLU A 53 3.11 -3.86 -0.67
CA GLU A 53 3.83 -2.59 -0.64
C GLU A 53 5.00 -2.64 -1.62
N GLN A 54 4.85 -1.98 -2.78
CA GLN A 54 5.95 -1.80 -3.72
C GLN A 54 6.58 -0.43 -3.49
N CYS A 55 7.65 -0.41 -2.68
CA CYS A 55 8.52 0.75 -2.50
C CYS A 55 7.79 2.07 -2.16
N GLY A 56 6.62 2.00 -1.50
CA GLY A 56 5.80 3.15 -1.11
C GLY A 56 5.20 3.98 -2.26
N LEU A 57 5.25 3.48 -3.51
CA LEU A 57 4.81 4.21 -4.71
C LEU A 57 3.57 3.57 -5.36
N ARG A 58 3.43 2.25 -5.23
CA ARG A 58 2.22 1.50 -5.60
C ARG A 58 1.85 0.57 -4.46
N SER A 59 0.56 0.41 -4.25
CA SER A 59 0.02 -0.61 -3.37
C SER A 59 -0.97 -1.48 -4.13
N PRO A 60 -0.50 -2.40 -5.01
CA PRO A 60 -1.38 -3.39 -5.61
C PRO A 60 -2.13 -4.12 -4.51
N GLN A 61 -3.46 -4.10 -4.59
CA GLN A 61 -4.35 -4.71 -3.62
C GLN A 61 -5.23 -5.72 -4.33
N CYS A 62 -5.37 -6.89 -3.71
CA CYS A 62 -6.38 -7.85 -4.12
C CYS A 62 -7.18 -8.31 -2.90
N THR A 63 -8.45 -8.58 -3.16
CA THR A 63 -9.34 -9.22 -2.20
C THR A 63 -9.73 -10.57 -2.78
N ILE A 64 -9.28 -11.63 -2.12
CA ILE A 64 -9.58 -13.01 -2.48
C ILE A 64 -10.82 -13.41 -1.69
N GLN A 65 -11.91 -13.72 -2.39
CA GLN A 65 -13.17 -14.17 -1.79
C GLN A 65 -13.28 -15.68 -1.91
N GLY A 66 -13.62 -16.34 -0.80
CA GLY A 66 -13.67 -17.81 -0.74
C GLY A 66 -14.21 -18.36 0.57
N ASN A 67 -13.95 -19.64 0.81
CA ASN A 67 -14.33 -20.31 2.05
C ASN A 67 -13.09 -20.84 2.79
N LEU A 68 -13.07 -20.67 4.12
CA LEU A 68 -12.05 -21.24 5.00
C LEU A 68 -12.29 -22.74 5.14
N ASN A 69 -11.33 -23.53 4.67
CA ASN A 69 -11.37 -24.98 4.76
C ASN A 69 -10.12 -25.51 5.45
N LYS A 70 -10.21 -26.71 6.01
CA LYS A 70 -9.03 -27.44 6.45
C LYS A 70 -8.27 -27.94 5.22
N PRO A 71 -6.92 -27.85 5.22
CA PRO A 71 -6.12 -28.45 4.16
C PRO A 71 -6.35 -29.96 4.12
N ALA A 72 -6.53 -30.51 2.91
CA ALA A 72 -6.72 -31.95 2.72
C ALA A 72 -5.42 -32.75 2.95
N ASP A 73 -4.26 -32.10 2.78
CA ASP A 73 -2.95 -32.70 2.95
C ASP A 73 -2.07 -31.84 3.88
N ALA A 74 -1.48 -32.48 4.88
CA ALA A 74 -0.55 -31.87 5.82
C ALA A 74 0.77 -31.43 5.14
N THR A 75 1.10 -31.90 3.93
CA THR A 75 2.32 -31.48 3.20
C THR A 75 2.37 -29.97 2.90
N ILE A 76 1.23 -29.28 2.93
CA ILE A 76 1.10 -27.81 2.80
C ILE A 76 1.92 -27.08 3.89
N LEU A 77 2.15 -27.72 5.05
CA LEU A 77 2.98 -27.21 6.15
C LEU A 77 4.38 -26.76 5.72
N ARG A 78 5.02 -27.53 4.84
CA ARG A 78 6.43 -27.29 4.44
C ARG A 78 6.61 -25.96 3.70
N ARG A 79 5.53 -25.38 3.17
CA ARG A 79 5.55 -24.14 2.40
C ARG A 79 5.32 -22.89 3.25
N PHE A 80 4.84 -23.03 4.50
CA PHE A 80 4.68 -21.93 5.44
C PHE A 80 5.97 -21.54 6.18
N GLY A 81 7.03 -22.34 6.04
CA GLY A 81 8.37 -22.02 6.55
C GLY A 81 8.59 -22.23 8.05
N GLU A 82 7.60 -22.74 8.81
CA GLU A 82 7.71 -23.04 10.24
C GLU A 82 7.05 -24.39 10.59
N GLU A 83 7.45 -24.99 11.72
CA GLU A 83 6.68 -26.04 12.42
C GLU A 83 5.34 -25.45 12.88
N ALA A 84 4.40 -25.27 11.95
CA ALA A 84 3.06 -24.83 12.26
C ALA A 84 2.25 -26.01 12.81
N ASP A 85 1.54 -25.78 13.91
CA ASP A 85 0.55 -26.72 14.41
C ASP A 85 -0.54 -26.92 13.36
N VAL A 86 -0.66 -28.17 12.88
CA VAL A 86 -1.59 -28.57 11.79
C VAL A 86 -3.03 -28.23 12.16
N GLU A 87 -3.35 -28.24 13.45
CA GLU A 87 -4.68 -27.93 13.96
C GLU A 87 -5.10 -26.48 13.72
N ASN A 88 -4.16 -25.58 13.49
CA ASN A 88 -4.43 -24.15 13.31
C ASN A 88 -4.26 -23.69 11.85
N LEU A 89 -4.05 -24.62 10.91
CA LEU A 89 -3.93 -24.29 9.48
C LEU A 89 -5.27 -24.33 8.76
N TYR A 90 -5.43 -23.36 7.87
CA TYR A 90 -6.59 -23.18 7.01
C TYR A 90 -6.15 -22.75 5.61
N ILE A 91 -6.95 -23.11 4.63
CA ILE A 91 -6.83 -22.63 3.25
C ILE A 91 -8.05 -21.79 2.90
N VAL A 92 -7.87 -20.79 2.04
CA VAL A 92 -8.99 -20.09 1.41
C VAL A 92 -9.28 -20.78 0.08
N ASP A 93 -10.37 -21.55 0.02
CA ASP A 93 -10.88 -22.11 -1.23
C ASP A 93 -11.41 -20.96 -2.10
N VAL A 94 -10.60 -20.57 -3.08
CA VAL A 94 -10.76 -19.32 -3.84
C VAL A 94 -11.91 -19.45 -4.82
N GLN A 95 -12.94 -18.62 -4.65
CA GLN A 95 -14.08 -18.53 -5.57
C GLN A 95 -13.94 -17.36 -6.54
N ARG A 96 -13.38 -16.24 -6.06
CA ARG A 96 -13.21 -15.03 -6.87
C ARG A 96 -12.02 -14.24 -6.36
N VAL A 97 -11.25 -13.69 -7.30
CA VAL A 97 -10.22 -12.69 -7.01
C VAL A 97 -10.72 -11.35 -7.50
N LEU A 98 -10.87 -10.40 -6.58
CA LEU A 98 -11.19 -9.02 -6.89
C LEU A 98 -9.87 -8.24 -6.86
N GLN A 99 -9.39 -7.87 -8.03
CA GLN A 99 -8.26 -6.95 -8.13
C GLN A 99 -8.82 -5.53 -8.12
N MET A 100 -8.30 -4.67 -7.25
CA MET A 100 -8.44 -3.25 -7.49
C MET A 100 -7.32 -2.87 -8.46
N GLU A 101 -7.67 -2.29 -9.60
CA GLU A 101 -6.67 -1.70 -10.48
C GLU A 101 -5.87 -0.68 -9.68
N ASP A 102 -4.55 -0.65 -9.90
CA ASP A 102 -3.69 0.42 -9.42
C ASP A 102 -4.40 1.75 -9.72
N PHE A 103 -4.90 2.43 -8.69
CA PHE A 103 -5.32 3.82 -8.87
C PHE A 103 -4.06 4.56 -9.31
N ASN A 104 -4.09 5.00 -10.58
CA ASN A 104 -3.02 5.67 -11.32
C ASN A 104 -1.94 6.28 -10.41
N GLU A 105 -0.69 5.85 -10.62
CA GLU A 105 0.51 6.61 -10.23
C GLU A 105 0.30 8.08 -10.60
N SER A 106 -0.07 8.88 -9.62
CA SER A 106 -0.28 10.30 -9.83
C SER A 106 1.07 10.96 -9.82
N GLU A 107 1.65 11.06 -11.01
CA GLU A 107 2.40 12.18 -11.57
C GLU A 107 3.59 12.78 -10.80
N ALA A 108 3.94 12.42 -9.55
CA ALA A 108 5.03 13.10 -8.82
C ALA A 108 5.74 12.23 -7.75
N LYS A 109 7.07 12.32 -7.64
CA LYS A 109 7.92 11.63 -6.65
C LYS A 109 8.88 12.60 -5.98
N MET A 110 9.01 12.58 -4.65
CA MET A 110 10.05 13.34 -3.95
C MET A 110 11.43 12.70 -4.15
N ILE A 111 12.41 13.49 -4.61
CA ILE A 111 13.74 13.01 -4.99
C ILE A 111 14.85 13.46 -4.03
N TRP A 112 14.70 14.62 -3.39
CA TRP A 112 15.68 15.14 -2.44
C TRP A 112 15.04 16.09 -1.43
N VAL A 113 15.64 16.21 -0.25
CA VAL A 113 15.25 17.16 0.80
C VAL A 113 16.51 17.79 1.38
N ASP A 114 16.48 19.10 1.60
CA ASP A 114 17.51 19.81 2.35
C ASP A 114 16.89 20.87 3.28
N HIS A 115 17.71 21.65 3.98
CA HIS A 115 17.28 22.69 4.92
C HIS A 115 16.37 23.79 4.34
N LEU A 116 16.25 23.95 3.02
CA LEU A 116 15.45 24.98 2.38
C LEU A 116 14.17 24.43 1.72
N GLY A 117 13.98 23.12 1.65
CA GLY A 117 12.82 22.52 0.98
C GLY A 117 13.11 21.15 0.39
N PHE A 118 12.34 20.79 -0.64
CA PHE A 118 12.43 19.48 -1.27
C PHE A 118 12.18 19.57 -2.78
N ASP A 119 12.76 18.62 -3.50
CA ASP A 119 12.63 18.47 -4.94
C ASP A 119 11.65 17.35 -5.26
N LEU A 120 10.71 17.60 -6.17
CA LEU A 120 9.79 16.62 -6.72
C LEU A 120 10.10 16.39 -8.20
N ARG A 121 10.04 15.14 -8.62
CA ARG A 121 10.04 14.72 -10.02
C ARG A 121 8.62 14.43 -10.46
N ILE A 122 8.12 15.20 -11.40
CA ILE A 122 6.78 15.10 -11.99
C ILE A 122 6.85 14.35 -13.32
N TYR A 123 5.97 13.37 -13.51
CA TYR A 123 5.77 12.59 -14.72
C TYR A 123 4.45 13.02 -15.37
N SER A 124 4.55 13.61 -16.56
CA SER A 124 3.39 13.98 -17.34
C SER A 124 2.91 12.81 -18.22
N PRO A 125 1.58 12.72 -18.51
CA PRO A 125 1.03 11.79 -19.49
C PRO A 125 1.68 11.83 -20.87
N GLN A 126 2.29 12.97 -21.28
CA GLN A 126 3.02 13.07 -22.55
C GLN A 126 4.45 12.51 -22.48
N ASN A 127 4.73 11.58 -21.56
CA ASN A 127 6.03 10.95 -21.31
C ASN A 127 7.16 11.97 -21.03
N SER A 128 6.78 13.15 -20.51
CA SER A 128 7.70 14.23 -20.16
C SER A 128 7.97 14.21 -18.66
N VAL A 129 9.24 14.34 -18.28
CA VAL A 129 9.67 14.37 -16.89
C VAL A 129 10.10 15.77 -16.52
N PHE A 130 9.66 16.28 -15.38
CA PHE A 130 10.01 17.60 -14.86
C PHE A 130 10.52 17.48 -13.43
N ASP A 131 11.54 18.25 -13.06
CA ASP A 131 11.90 18.45 -11.66
C ASP A 131 11.41 19.83 -11.21
N VAL A 132 10.79 19.89 -10.03
CA VAL A 132 10.30 21.11 -9.39
C VAL A 132 10.83 21.21 -7.97
N ARG A 133 11.26 22.41 -7.59
CA ARG A 133 11.68 22.72 -6.22
C ARG A 133 10.53 23.35 -5.46
N ILE A 134 10.17 22.76 -4.32
CA ILE A 134 9.21 23.34 -3.38
C ILE A 134 9.96 23.83 -2.14
N PRO A 135 9.99 25.15 -1.87
CA PRO A 135 10.66 25.67 -0.69
C PRO A 135 9.84 25.39 0.57
N PHE A 136 10.53 25.18 1.70
CA PHE A 136 9.89 25.31 3.00
C PHE A 136 9.51 26.77 3.25
N PRO A 137 8.46 27.06 4.05
CA PRO A 137 8.10 28.42 4.42
C PRO A 137 9.22 29.16 5.17
N ARG A 138 10.10 28.41 5.86
CA ARG A 138 11.29 28.88 6.57
C ARG A 138 12.38 27.82 6.49
N GLU A 139 13.64 28.25 6.58
CA GLU A 139 14.78 27.34 6.69
C GLU A 139 14.65 26.44 7.93
N VAL A 140 14.95 25.16 7.77
CA VAL A 140 14.87 24.14 8.83
C VAL A 140 16.28 23.68 9.21
N THR A 141 16.56 23.58 10.50
CA THR A 141 17.92 23.29 11.01
C THR A 141 18.12 21.83 11.41
N ASP A 142 17.06 21.04 11.49
CA ASP A 142 17.09 19.64 11.91
C ASP A 142 15.97 18.81 11.25
N GLU A 143 16.06 17.49 11.39
CA GLU A 143 15.10 16.53 10.83
C GLU A 143 13.67 16.76 11.36
N LYS A 144 13.55 17.14 12.64
CA LYS A 144 12.25 17.36 13.28
C LYS A 144 11.56 18.59 12.69
N GLY A 145 12.32 19.66 12.45
CA GLY A 145 11.88 20.88 11.78
C GLY A 145 11.44 20.60 10.35
N ALA A 146 12.19 19.78 9.59
CA ALA A 146 11.80 19.36 8.25
C ALA A 146 10.45 18.61 8.25
N LYS A 147 10.27 17.64 9.17
CA LYS A 147 9.02 16.90 9.34
C LYS A 147 7.84 17.80 9.70
N PHE A 148 8.03 18.76 10.61
CA PHE A 148 6.98 19.71 10.97
C PHE A 148 6.61 20.65 9.83
N SER A 149 7.61 21.20 9.12
CA SER A 149 7.37 22.04 7.96
C SER A 149 6.61 21.29 6.87
N PHE A 150 7.00 20.05 6.58
CA PHE A 150 6.29 19.20 5.62
C PHE A 150 4.83 18.97 6.03
N ASN A 151 4.57 18.56 7.28
CA ASN A 151 3.21 18.33 7.78
C ASN A 151 2.34 19.60 7.70
N GLY A 152 2.89 20.76 8.05
CA GLY A 152 2.18 22.03 7.94
C GLY A 152 1.82 22.39 6.50
N MET A 153 2.73 22.14 5.56
CA MET A 153 2.47 22.34 4.14
C MET A 153 1.42 21.37 3.60
N SER A 154 1.43 20.11 4.03
CA SER A 154 0.39 19.12 3.67
C SER A 154 -0.99 19.53 4.16
N GLN A 155 -1.08 20.03 5.40
CA GLN A 155 -2.33 20.54 5.97
C GLN A 155 -2.87 21.72 5.15
N LEU A 156 -2.03 22.72 4.87
CA LEU A 156 -2.43 23.90 4.08
C LEU A 156 -2.87 23.52 2.65
N ALA A 157 -2.15 22.60 2.00
CA ALA A 157 -2.52 22.12 0.67
C ALA A 157 -3.90 21.46 0.66
N TRP A 158 -4.20 20.62 1.67
CA TRP A 158 -5.49 19.98 1.84
C TRP A 158 -6.61 20.99 2.11
N GLU A 159 -6.38 22.00 2.97
CA GLU A 159 -7.35 23.06 3.27
C GLU A 159 -7.70 23.88 2.03
N VAL A 160 -6.72 24.18 1.18
CA VAL A 160 -6.92 24.86 -0.11
C VAL A 160 -7.69 23.98 -1.10
N GLU A 161 -7.35 22.70 -1.21
CA GLU A 161 -8.04 21.75 -2.10
C GLU A 161 -9.52 21.62 -1.74
N LYS A 162 -9.84 21.56 -0.44
CA LYS A 162 -11.21 21.47 0.06
C LYS A 162 -11.92 22.82 0.14
N ILE A 163 -11.27 23.91 -0.30
CA ILE A 163 -11.83 25.27 -0.33
C ILE A 163 -12.17 25.77 1.10
N PHE A 164 -11.51 25.24 2.13
CA PHE A 164 -11.60 25.78 3.49
C PHE A 164 -10.82 27.10 3.60
N GLN A 165 -9.77 27.26 2.81
CA GLN A 165 -8.95 28.46 2.76
C GLN A 165 -8.65 28.85 1.30
N ALA A 166 -8.67 30.15 1.01
CA ALA A 166 -8.22 30.64 -0.30
C ALA A 166 -6.69 30.52 -0.41
N PRO A 167 -6.14 30.14 -1.58
CA PRO A 167 -4.70 30.09 -1.79
C PRO A 167 -4.11 31.51 -1.83
N ASP A 168 -3.70 32.02 -0.68
CA ASP A 168 -3.03 33.31 -0.52
C ASP A 168 -1.50 33.14 -0.54
N PHE A 169 -0.99 32.53 -1.60
CA PHE A 169 0.44 32.32 -1.82
C PHE A 169 0.76 32.15 -3.31
N GLU A 170 2.00 32.47 -3.70
CA GLU A 170 2.46 32.25 -5.06
C GLU A 170 2.79 30.78 -5.31
N LYS A 171 2.20 30.20 -6.36
CA LYS A 171 2.55 28.85 -6.82
C LYS A 171 3.89 28.88 -7.57
N VAL A 172 4.72 27.85 -7.34
CA VAL A 172 5.95 27.65 -8.11
C VAL A 172 5.60 27.42 -9.58
N LYS A 173 6.15 28.25 -10.47
CA LYS A 173 5.95 28.16 -11.93
C LYS A 173 7.13 27.53 -12.67
N GLN A 174 8.28 27.42 -11.99
CA GLN A 174 9.51 26.92 -12.61
C GLN A 174 9.52 25.39 -12.60
N LEU A 175 9.36 24.81 -13.77
CA LEU A 175 9.47 23.37 -14.02
C LEU A 175 10.73 23.14 -14.87
N LYS A 176 11.68 22.36 -14.36
CA LYS A 176 12.88 21.98 -15.12
C LYS A 176 12.59 20.69 -15.88
N ARG A 177 12.38 20.78 -17.19
CA ARG A 177 12.21 19.58 -18.03
C ARG A 177 13.50 18.76 -18.05
N ILE A 178 13.38 17.47 -17.78
CA ILE A 178 14.46 16.49 -17.88
C ILE A 178 14.41 15.87 -19.27
N THR A 179 15.48 16.06 -20.03
CA THR A 179 15.70 15.39 -21.31
C THR A 179 16.76 14.32 -21.13
N TYR A 180 16.42 13.06 -21.40
CA TYR A 180 17.41 11.99 -21.51
C TYR A 180 18.12 12.14 -22.85
N SER A 181 19.22 12.91 -22.89
CA SER A 181 20.10 12.96 -24.04
C SER A 181 21.13 11.84 -23.93
N GLY A 182 20.89 10.72 -24.65
CA GLY A 182 21.90 9.72 -24.95
C GLY A 182 21.83 8.43 -24.15
N MET A 183 21.18 7.43 -24.74
CA MET A 183 21.82 6.14 -25.01
C MET A 183 21.43 5.77 -26.45
N LEU A 184 22.44 5.63 -27.31
CA LEU A 184 22.33 5.08 -28.66
C LEU A 184 21.74 3.67 -28.63
#